data_AF-V6HVZ2-F1
#
_entry.id   AF-V6HVZ2-F1
#
_cell.length_a   1.000
_cell.length_b   1.000
_cell.length_c   1.000
_cell.angle_alpha   90.00
_cell.angle_beta   90.00
_cell.angle_gamma   90.00
#
_symmetry.space_group_name_H-M   'P 1'
#
loop_
_entity.id
_entity.type
_entity.pdbx_description
1 polymer ?
#
loop_
_entity_poly.entity_id
_entity_poly.type
_entity_poly.pdbx_seq_one_letter_code
_entity_poly.pdbx_strand_id
1 'polypeptide(L)'
;MPIDKMLSDPMLGTFRNMIQECKDKNLSGQAFDNMLAEMNKMEKYAVDMDDFAAFSAKLMTEGCFSNFSAAYSQLLSDAAKNSSQSSGSDIDEDEGFLRQTLTSYQSALDRYEDDVKKGIMKPKAAALLRAGVQAVIDLGKSGITYPVFLRLLIEKGLDKAMEGSAVLRDGLVTDIDWAKFYNLPLYIKRGEEILGIFDELAAKATFKVPDSFEFGLARREIEWKYEPAIVKWNAITERWEKVIDIVNDWLDSFTNFAPKDERWVDPTDPSATPKNIRRTKELSPYRLRERERILQESFAISWNDIFTHETYLLAWTNVDVSISAAKIELLKKAYPLCKPGSGPTEELIKEAEKLHETKSDWRFAERIAVGERMKAKYDELYGAGAYDTEFGNK
;
A
#
# COMPACT_ATOMS: atom_id res chain seq x y z
N MET A 1 -6.63 2.50 6.53
CA MET A 1 -7.83 2.87 5.72
C MET A 1 -8.40 1.60 5.14
N PRO A 2 -9.72 1.41 5.03
CA PRO A 2 -10.25 0.21 4.38
C PRO A 2 -9.61 0.02 3.00
N ILE A 3 -9.41 -1.22 2.57
CA ILE A 3 -8.89 -1.52 1.25
C ILE A 3 -9.73 -0.81 0.21
N ASP A 4 -9.04 -0.22 -0.76
CA ASP A 4 -9.70 0.47 -1.86
C ASP A 4 -10.71 -0.48 -2.52
N LYS A 5 -11.94 -0.01 -2.67
CA LYS A 5 -13.01 -0.76 -3.32
C LYS A 5 -12.63 -1.14 -4.75
N MET A 6 -11.80 -0.35 -5.43
CA MET A 6 -11.25 -0.69 -6.74
C MET A 6 -10.41 -1.98 -6.73
N LEU A 7 -9.87 -2.37 -5.58
CA LEU A 7 -9.08 -3.60 -5.39
C LEU A 7 -9.91 -4.74 -4.80
N SER A 8 -10.79 -4.47 -3.83
CA SER A 8 -11.62 -5.50 -3.20
C SER A 8 -12.83 -5.91 -4.02
N ASP A 9 -13.45 -4.99 -4.77
CA ASP A 9 -14.70 -5.26 -5.51
C ASP A 9 -14.52 -6.22 -6.69
N PRO A 10 -13.42 -6.20 -7.46
CA PRO A 10 -13.17 -7.22 -8.47
C PRO A 10 -13.03 -8.63 -7.85
N MET A 11 -12.48 -8.72 -6.63
CA MET A 11 -12.25 -9.99 -5.93
C MET A 11 -13.54 -10.53 -5.29
N LEU A 12 -14.32 -9.66 -4.64
CA LEU A 12 -15.54 -10.03 -3.90
C LEU A 12 -16.81 -9.97 -4.75
N GLY A 13 -16.79 -9.20 -5.84
CA GLY A 13 -17.95 -8.92 -6.69
C GLY A 13 -18.55 -10.18 -7.31
N THR A 14 -17.73 -11.14 -7.70
CA THR A 14 -18.22 -12.42 -8.25
C THR A 14 -19.08 -13.17 -7.22
N PHE A 15 -18.65 -13.22 -5.96
CA PHE A 15 -19.38 -13.88 -4.88
C PHE A 15 -20.67 -13.14 -4.50
N ARG A 16 -20.65 -11.79 -4.48
CA ARG A 16 -21.89 -10.97 -4.30
C ARG A 16 -22.94 -11.31 -5.34
N ASN A 17 -22.54 -11.43 -6.60
CA ASN A 17 -23.45 -11.77 -7.68
C ASN A 17 -24.00 -13.19 -7.55
N MET A 18 -23.19 -14.15 -7.11
CA MET A 18 -23.66 -15.52 -6.83
C MET A 18 -24.71 -15.56 -5.71
N ILE A 19 -24.55 -14.74 -4.65
CA ILE A 19 -25.56 -14.60 -3.60
C ILE A 19 -26.84 -13.96 -4.17
N GLN A 20 -26.69 -12.92 -4.98
CA GLN A 20 -27.84 -12.25 -5.60
C GLN A 20 -28.61 -13.21 -6.52
N GLU A 21 -27.90 -14.02 -7.32
CA GLU A 21 -28.51 -15.04 -8.16
C GLU A 21 -29.28 -16.09 -7.34
N CYS A 22 -28.74 -16.50 -6.19
CA CYS A 22 -29.45 -17.42 -5.28
C CYS A 22 -30.71 -16.78 -4.70
N LYS A 23 -30.65 -15.49 -4.32
CA LYS A 23 -31.81 -14.73 -3.84
C LYS A 23 -32.88 -14.60 -4.92
N ASP A 24 -32.48 -14.27 -6.14
CA ASP A 24 -33.38 -14.13 -7.29
C ASP A 24 -34.07 -15.47 -7.63
N LYS A 25 -33.37 -16.58 -7.39
CA LYS A 25 -33.89 -17.96 -7.53
C LYS A 25 -34.64 -18.46 -6.27
N ASN A 26 -34.82 -17.64 -5.24
CA ASN A 26 -35.41 -18.00 -3.95
C ASN A 26 -34.78 -19.25 -3.28
N LEU A 27 -33.49 -19.48 -3.50
CA LEU A 27 -32.76 -20.57 -2.85
C LEU A 27 -32.52 -20.24 -1.39
N SER A 28 -32.71 -21.21 -0.50
CA SER A 28 -32.57 -21.05 0.95
C SER A 28 -32.10 -22.35 1.60
N GLY A 29 -31.62 -22.25 2.84
CA GLY A 29 -31.14 -23.39 3.63
C GLY A 29 -29.74 -23.16 4.22
N GLN A 30 -29.26 -24.14 4.98
CA GLN A 30 -27.99 -24.03 5.72
C GLN A 30 -26.79 -23.70 4.82
N ALA A 31 -26.76 -24.23 3.60
CA ALA A 31 -25.71 -23.95 2.63
C ALA A 31 -25.74 -22.49 2.15
N PHE A 32 -26.93 -21.89 1.99
CA PHE A 32 -27.09 -20.47 1.66
C PHE A 32 -26.67 -19.56 2.84
N ASP A 33 -27.03 -19.94 4.06
CA ASP A 33 -26.62 -19.20 5.26
C ASP A 33 -25.09 -19.21 5.44
N ASN A 34 -24.45 -20.36 5.16
CA ASN A 34 -23.00 -20.49 5.19
C ASN A 34 -22.33 -19.61 4.11
N MET A 35 -22.91 -19.51 2.90
CA MET A 35 -22.41 -18.57 1.88
C MET A 35 -22.50 -17.12 2.35
N LEU A 36 -23.61 -16.72 2.96
CA LEU A 36 -23.78 -15.36 3.50
C LEU A 36 -22.78 -15.07 4.63
N ALA A 37 -22.53 -16.06 5.50
CA ALA A 37 -21.57 -15.94 6.60
C ALA A 37 -20.14 -15.74 6.08
N GLU A 38 -19.70 -16.56 5.12
CA GLU A 38 -18.38 -16.41 4.50
C GLU A 38 -18.28 -15.09 3.74
N MET A 39 -19.32 -14.69 2.99
CA MET A 39 -19.31 -13.40 2.31
C MET A 39 -19.15 -12.22 3.29
N ASN A 40 -19.93 -12.20 4.36
CA ASN A 40 -19.85 -11.15 5.37
C ASN A 40 -18.46 -11.10 6.02
N LYS A 41 -17.82 -12.26 6.18
CA LYS A 41 -16.46 -12.36 6.69
C LYS A 41 -15.45 -11.75 5.72
N MET A 42 -15.60 -12.02 4.43
CA MET A 42 -14.75 -11.42 3.39
C MET A 42 -14.93 -9.90 3.28
N GLU A 43 -16.17 -9.40 3.33
CA GLU A 43 -16.48 -7.96 3.37
C GLU A 43 -15.87 -7.28 4.59
N LYS A 44 -15.98 -7.93 5.74
CA LYS A 44 -15.42 -7.42 6.98
C LYS A 44 -13.91 -7.27 6.89
N TYR A 45 -13.20 -8.23 6.29
CA TYR A 45 -11.76 -8.10 6.07
C TYR A 45 -11.38 -6.99 5.09
N ALA A 46 -12.20 -6.71 4.07
CA ALA A 46 -11.95 -5.58 3.16
C ALA A 46 -12.09 -4.23 3.89
N VAL A 47 -12.98 -4.14 4.88
CA VAL A 47 -13.19 -2.93 5.69
C VAL A 47 -12.15 -2.79 6.80
N ASP A 48 -11.81 -3.89 7.47
CA ASP A 48 -10.96 -3.89 8.67
C ASP A 48 -9.46 -3.85 8.33
N MET A 49 -9.07 -4.16 7.09
CA MET A 49 -7.68 -4.21 6.64
C MET A 49 -7.35 -3.04 5.71
N ASP A 50 -6.09 -2.62 5.71
CA ASP A 50 -5.58 -1.51 4.89
C ASP A 50 -4.48 -1.91 3.90
N ASP A 51 -4.09 -3.19 3.91
CA ASP A 51 -3.14 -3.78 2.98
C ASP A 51 -3.84 -4.89 2.17
N PHE A 52 -3.94 -4.67 0.85
CA PHE A 52 -4.56 -5.61 -0.09
C PHE A 52 -3.86 -6.96 -0.13
N ALA A 53 -2.53 -7.01 -0.01
CA ALA A 53 -1.79 -8.26 0.00
C ALA A 53 -2.06 -9.05 1.29
N ALA A 54 -2.11 -8.38 2.43
CA ALA A 54 -2.45 -9.00 3.71
C ALA A 54 -3.90 -9.51 3.72
N PHE A 55 -4.83 -8.76 3.13
CA PHE A 55 -6.22 -9.17 2.95
C PHE A 55 -6.37 -10.39 2.05
N SER A 56 -5.75 -10.35 0.87
CA SER A 56 -5.75 -11.49 -0.06
C SER A 56 -5.18 -12.75 0.60
N ALA A 57 -4.04 -12.62 1.29
CA ALA A 57 -3.43 -13.72 2.03
C ALA A 57 -4.33 -14.24 3.16
N LYS A 58 -5.05 -13.37 3.87
CA LYS A 58 -5.96 -13.75 4.95
C LYS A 58 -7.19 -14.50 4.44
N LEU A 59 -7.77 -14.05 3.32
CA LEU A 59 -8.86 -14.74 2.63
C LEU A 59 -8.46 -16.13 2.16
N MET A 60 -7.24 -16.28 1.64
CA MET A 60 -6.70 -17.58 1.24
C MET A 60 -6.41 -18.49 2.44
N THR A 61 -5.78 -17.97 3.50
CA THR A 61 -5.39 -18.74 4.69
C THR A 61 -6.62 -19.30 5.42
N GLU A 62 -7.70 -18.52 5.49
CA GLU A 62 -8.94 -18.93 6.14
C GLU A 62 -9.88 -19.70 5.19
N GLY A 63 -9.43 -19.94 3.95
CA GLY A 63 -10.17 -20.72 2.96
C GLY A 63 -11.51 -20.10 2.57
N CYS A 64 -11.69 -18.78 2.73
CA CYS A 64 -13.00 -18.12 2.57
C CYS A 64 -13.60 -18.35 1.18
N PHE A 65 -12.79 -18.31 0.12
CA PHE A 65 -13.25 -18.60 -1.24
C PHE A 65 -13.66 -20.07 -1.41
N SER A 66 -12.83 -21.00 -0.94
CA SER A 66 -13.11 -22.43 -1.03
C SER A 66 -14.35 -22.82 -0.22
N ASN A 67 -14.51 -22.25 0.98
CA ASN A 67 -15.66 -22.48 1.85
C ASN A 67 -16.94 -21.90 1.25
N PHE A 68 -16.88 -20.69 0.69
CA PHE A 68 -18.01 -20.10 -0.03
C PHE A 68 -18.40 -20.96 -1.24
N SER A 69 -17.43 -21.34 -2.08
CA SER A 69 -17.68 -22.15 -3.27
C SER A 69 -18.21 -23.53 -2.92
N ALA A 70 -17.71 -24.18 -1.86
CA ALA A 70 -18.24 -25.45 -1.37
C ALA A 70 -19.69 -25.32 -0.89
N ALA A 71 -20.01 -24.26 -0.15
CA ALA A 71 -21.37 -23.97 0.30
C ALA A 71 -22.31 -23.65 -0.88
N TYR A 72 -21.84 -22.93 -1.89
CA TYR A 72 -22.59 -22.66 -3.12
C TYR A 72 -22.85 -23.92 -3.94
N SER A 73 -21.85 -24.76 -4.15
CA SER A 73 -22.01 -26.05 -4.82
C SER A 73 -22.98 -26.97 -4.07
N GLN A 74 -22.92 -26.99 -2.74
CA GLN A 74 -23.87 -27.74 -1.91
C GLN A 74 -25.30 -27.18 -2.06
N LEU A 75 -25.47 -25.86 -2.02
CA LEU A 75 -26.78 -25.22 -2.20
C LEU A 75 -27.40 -25.55 -3.56
N LEU A 76 -26.60 -25.52 -4.63
CA LEU A 76 -27.05 -25.87 -5.97
C LEU A 76 -27.36 -27.36 -6.09
N SER A 77 -26.56 -28.23 -5.47
CA SER A 77 -26.80 -29.67 -5.43
C SER A 77 -28.08 -30.00 -4.67
N ASP A 78 -28.35 -29.31 -3.56
CA ASP A 78 -29.57 -29.48 -2.77
C ASP A 78 -30.79 -28.92 -3.50
N ALA A 79 -30.64 -27.81 -4.23
CA ALA A 79 -31.67 -27.27 -5.10
C ALA A 79 -31.98 -28.21 -6.29
N ALA A 80 -30.95 -28.82 -6.88
CA ALA A 80 -31.07 -29.80 -7.95
C ALA A 80 -31.70 -31.11 -7.48
N LYS A 81 -31.38 -31.59 -6.27
CA LYS A 81 -32.04 -32.77 -5.67
C LYS A 81 -33.52 -32.54 -5.37
N ASN A 82 -33.90 -31.30 -5.05
CA ASN A 82 -35.31 -30.94 -4.83
C ASN A 82 -36.10 -30.75 -6.13
N SER A 83 -35.44 -30.49 -7.27
CA SER A 83 -36.07 -30.42 -8.59
C SER A 83 -36.03 -31.74 -9.37
N SER A 84 -35.19 -32.69 -8.98
CA SER A 84 -34.97 -33.97 -9.66
C SER A 84 -35.56 -35.17 -8.91
N GLN A 85 -36.88 -35.20 -8.73
CA GLN A 85 -37.62 -36.48 -8.64
C GLN A 85 -37.95 -36.99 -10.05
N SER A 86 -36.94 -37.21 -10.89
CA SER A 86 -37.01 -38.10 -12.05
C SER A 86 -35.63 -38.31 -12.66
N SER A 87 -35.09 -39.52 -12.44
CA SER A 87 -34.23 -40.30 -13.35
C SER A 87 -33.13 -39.57 -14.14
N GLY A 88 -31.86 -39.90 -13.86
CA GLY A 88 -30.77 -39.72 -14.82
C GLY A 88 -29.39 -39.68 -14.18
N SER A 89 -28.41 -40.32 -14.82
CA SER A 89 -27.02 -40.53 -14.38
C SER A 89 -26.24 -39.26 -13.95
N ASP A 90 -25.30 -39.43 -13.02
CA ASP A 90 -24.28 -38.44 -12.57
C ASP A 90 -23.57 -37.64 -13.69
N ILE A 91 -23.64 -38.10 -14.95
CA ILE A 91 -23.07 -37.45 -16.13
C ILE A 91 -23.83 -36.15 -16.51
N ASP A 92 -25.15 -36.09 -16.31
CA ASP A 92 -25.96 -34.89 -16.65
C ASP A 92 -25.74 -33.75 -15.63
N GLU A 93 -25.42 -34.08 -14.37
CA GLU A 93 -25.09 -33.10 -13.33
C GLU A 93 -23.72 -32.45 -13.56
N ASP A 94 -22.70 -33.26 -13.88
CA ASP A 94 -21.34 -32.78 -14.17
C ASP A 94 -21.28 -31.86 -15.42
N GLU A 95 -22.02 -32.19 -16.49
CA GLU A 95 -22.13 -31.29 -17.65
C GLU A 95 -22.84 -29.98 -17.30
N GLY A 96 -23.85 -30.04 -16.42
CA GLY A 96 -24.53 -28.86 -15.87
C GLY A 96 -23.58 -27.94 -15.10
N PHE A 97 -22.77 -28.49 -14.20
CA PHE A 97 -21.79 -27.73 -13.43
C PHE A 97 -20.71 -27.09 -14.31
N LEU A 98 -20.12 -27.85 -15.25
CA LEU A 98 -19.11 -27.33 -16.16
C LEU A 98 -19.66 -26.16 -17.00
N ARG A 99 -20.88 -26.30 -17.52
CA ARG A 99 -21.54 -25.25 -18.31
C ARG A 99 -21.79 -23.98 -17.49
N GLN A 100 -22.21 -24.13 -16.24
CA GLN A 100 -22.41 -22.99 -15.33
C GLN A 100 -21.09 -22.28 -15.04
N THR A 101 -20.04 -23.03 -14.69
CA THR A 101 -18.69 -22.51 -14.44
C THR A 101 -18.13 -21.74 -15.64
N LEU A 102 -18.27 -22.30 -16.85
CA LEU A 102 -17.85 -21.63 -18.09
C LEU A 102 -18.63 -20.35 -18.38
N THR A 103 -19.92 -20.31 -18.05
CA THR A 103 -20.76 -19.11 -18.19
C THR A 103 -20.29 -17.99 -17.26
N SER A 104 -19.94 -18.33 -16.02
CA SER A 104 -19.37 -17.37 -15.06
C SER A 104 -18.04 -16.80 -15.53
N TYR A 105 -17.15 -17.62 -16.09
CA TYR A 105 -15.87 -17.15 -16.66
C TYR A 105 -16.08 -16.27 -17.91
N GLN A 106 -17.03 -16.61 -18.77
CA GLN A 106 -17.37 -15.76 -19.92
C GLN A 106 -17.89 -14.39 -19.47
N SER A 107 -18.75 -14.36 -18.45
CA SER A 107 -19.24 -13.11 -17.85
C SER A 107 -18.12 -12.29 -17.20
N ALA A 108 -17.09 -12.94 -16.65
CA ALA A 108 -15.90 -12.25 -16.14
C ALA A 108 -15.08 -11.57 -17.24
N LEU A 109 -14.92 -12.22 -18.41
CA LEU A 109 -14.27 -11.59 -19.57
C LEU A 109 -15.01 -10.35 -20.05
N ASP A 110 -16.34 -10.42 -20.14
CA ASP A 110 -17.18 -9.30 -20.58
C ASP A 110 -17.10 -8.12 -19.59
N ARG A 111 -17.02 -8.42 -18.28
CA ARG A 111 -16.81 -7.41 -17.25
C ARG A 111 -15.46 -6.73 -17.34
N TYR A 112 -14.38 -7.46 -17.63
CA TYR A 112 -13.07 -6.82 -17.81
C TYR A 112 -13.08 -5.83 -18.99
N GLU A 113 -13.83 -6.10 -20.06
CA GLU A 113 -14.01 -5.12 -21.13
C GLU A 113 -14.78 -3.89 -20.70
N ASP A 114 -15.85 -4.08 -19.93
CA ASP A 114 -16.68 -3.00 -19.41
C ASP A 114 -15.92 -2.13 -18.40
N ASP A 115 -15.14 -2.75 -17.51
CA ASP A 115 -14.29 -2.06 -16.54
C ASP A 115 -13.18 -1.25 -17.21
N VAL A 116 -12.61 -1.74 -18.33
CA VAL A 116 -11.69 -0.94 -19.15
C VAL A 116 -12.39 0.26 -19.78
N LYS A 117 -13.60 0.09 -20.33
CA LYS A 117 -14.39 1.18 -20.93
C LYS A 117 -14.78 2.24 -19.89
N LYS A 118 -15.04 1.81 -18.66
CA LYS A 118 -15.38 2.68 -17.52
C LYS A 118 -14.17 3.30 -16.83
N GLY A 119 -12.95 2.97 -17.25
CA GLY A 119 -11.71 3.45 -16.63
C GLY A 119 -11.43 2.84 -15.24
N ILE A 120 -12.16 1.80 -14.85
CA ILE A 120 -12.00 1.09 -13.57
C ILE A 120 -10.78 0.17 -13.61
N MET A 121 -10.53 -0.46 -14.77
CA MET A 121 -9.41 -1.38 -14.96
C MET A 121 -8.49 -0.91 -16.08
N LYS A 122 -7.17 -1.03 -15.87
CA LYS A 122 -6.19 -0.70 -16.90
C LYS A 122 -6.23 -1.71 -18.07
N PRO A 123 -6.11 -1.27 -19.34
CA PRO A 123 -6.10 -2.16 -20.50
C PRO A 123 -5.07 -3.29 -20.43
N LYS A 124 -3.87 -2.99 -19.91
CA LYS A 124 -2.78 -3.98 -19.76
C LYS A 124 -3.14 -5.08 -18.75
N ALA A 125 -3.69 -4.68 -17.59
CA ALA A 125 -4.12 -5.63 -16.55
C ALA A 125 -5.29 -6.49 -17.05
N ALA A 126 -6.27 -5.88 -17.73
CA ALA A 126 -7.37 -6.59 -18.35
C ALA A 126 -6.87 -7.60 -19.39
N ALA A 127 -5.91 -7.24 -20.25
CA ALA A 127 -5.36 -8.16 -21.25
C ALA A 127 -4.71 -9.41 -20.62
N LEU A 128 -3.98 -9.23 -19.51
CA LEU A 128 -3.35 -10.34 -18.77
C LEU A 128 -4.39 -11.27 -18.13
N LEU A 129 -5.38 -10.70 -17.44
CA LEU A 129 -6.46 -11.49 -16.80
C LEU A 129 -7.31 -12.22 -17.85
N ARG A 130 -7.61 -11.56 -18.97
CA ARG A 130 -8.36 -12.15 -20.08
C ARG A 130 -7.65 -13.35 -20.68
N ALA A 131 -6.33 -13.30 -20.84
CA ALA A 131 -5.56 -14.42 -21.37
C ALA A 131 -5.69 -15.66 -20.46
N GLY A 132 -5.59 -15.49 -19.14
CA GLY A 132 -5.76 -16.57 -18.17
C GLY A 132 -7.17 -17.17 -18.17
N VAL A 133 -8.19 -16.31 -18.11
CA VAL A 133 -9.60 -16.75 -18.11
C VAL A 133 -9.99 -17.40 -19.44
N GLN A 134 -9.49 -16.91 -20.57
CA GLN A 134 -9.75 -17.52 -21.88
C GLN A 134 -9.15 -18.93 -21.98
N ALA A 135 -7.93 -19.14 -21.47
CA ALA A 135 -7.30 -20.46 -21.46
C ALA A 135 -8.10 -21.48 -20.61
N VAL A 136 -8.73 -21.03 -19.52
CA VAL A 136 -9.64 -21.85 -18.70
C VAL A 136 -10.92 -22.20 -19.47
N ILE A 137 -11.50 -21.22 -20.18
CA ILE A 137 -12.70 -21.45 -21.00
C ILE A 137 -12.42 -22.44 -22.12
N ASP A 138 -11.28 -22.30 -22.80
CA ASP A 138 -10.88 -23.19 -23.89
C ASP A 138 -10.65 -24.61 -23.39
N LEU A 139 -10.07 -24.77 -22.19
CA LEU A 139 -9.92 -26.07 -21.54
C LEU A 139 -11.29 -26.72 -21.25
N GLY A 140 -12.24 -25.99 -20.69
CA GLY A 140 -13.57 -26.56 -20.41
C GLY A 140 -14.38 -26.85 -21.67
N LYS A 141 -14.14 -26.13 -22.77
CA LYS A 141 -14.73 -26.40 -24.10
C LYS A 141 -14.10 -27.57 -24.85
N SER A 142 -13.02 -28.19 -24.32
CA SER A 142 -12.31 -29.28 -24.99
C SER A 142 -13.01 -30.64 -24.94
N GLY A 143 -14.21 -30.73 -24.35
CA GLY A 143 -14.99 -31.96 -24.26
C GLY A 143 -14.59 -32.88 -23.10
N ILE A 144 -13.98 -32.32 -22.05
CA ILE A 144 -13.61 -33.03 -20.82
C ILE A 144 -14.72 -32.96 -19.77
N THR A 145 -14.79 -33.97 -18.90
CA THR A 145 -15.77 -33.99 -17.78
C THR A 145 -15.40 -32.98 -16.70
N TYR A 146 -16.36 -32.56 -15.87
CA TYR A 146 -16.12 -31.56 -14.82
C TYR A 146 -15.02 -31.96 -13.81
N PRO A 147 -14.94 -33.21 -13.31
CA PRO A 147 -13.84 -33.62 -12.44
C PRO A 147 -12.47 -33.59 -13.14
N VAL A 148 -12.42 -33.95 -14.43
CA VAL A 148 -11.19 -33.87 -15.23
C VAL A 148 -10.82 -32.41 -15.51
N PHE A 149 -11.80 -31.54 -15.73
CA PHE A 149 -11.60 -30.10 -15.83
C PHE A 149 -10.99 -29.52 -14.56
N LEU A 150 -11.56 -29.80 -13.37
CA LEU A 150 -11.01 -29.34 -12.09
C LEU A 150 -9.61 -29.91 -11.82
N ARG A 151 -9.40 -31.21 -12.06
CA ARG A 151 -8.07 -31.82 -11.92
C ARG A 151 -7.07 -31.15 -12.85
N LEU A 152 -7.43 -30.97 -14.12
CA LEU A 152 -6.54 -30.33 -15.09
C LEU A 152 -6.34 -28.86 -14.78
N LEU A 153 -7.30 -28.13 -14.21
CA LEU A 153 -7.07 -26.77 -13.74
C LEU A 153 -5.97 -26.71 -12.68
N ILE A 154 -5.99 -27.64 -11.72
CA ILE A 154 -5.01 -27.73 -10.64
C ILE A 154 -3.66 -28.27 -11.13
N GLU A 155 -3.64 -29.39 -11.85
CA GLU A 155 -2.42 -30.01 -12.39
C GLU A 155 -1.70 -29.08 -13.38
N LYS A 156 -2.49 -28.26 -14.07
CA LYS A 156 -1.97 -27.23 -14.95
C LYS A 156 -1.75 -25.91 -14.21
N GLY A 157 -2.27 -25.64 -13.02
CA GLY A 157 -2.09 -24.33 -12.38
C GLY A 157 -2.81 -23.18 -13.11
N LEU A 158 -3.83 -23.50 -13.90
CA LEU A 158 -4.71 -22.52 -14.56
C LEU A 158 -5.63 -21.82 -13.55
N ASP A 159 -5.90 -22.46 -12.41
CA ASP A 159 -6.49 -21.82 -11.24
C ASP A 159 -5.63 -20.63 -10.75
N LYS A 160 -4.30 -20.76 -10.76
CA LYS A 160 -3.36 -19.69 -10.35
C LYS A 160 -3.29 -18.54 -11.33
N ALA A 161 -3.43 -18.80 -12.63
CA ALA A 161 -3.52 -17.73 -13.63
C ALA A 161 -4.78 -16.87 -13.43
N MET A 162 -5.87 -17.44 -12.90
CA MET A 162 -7.10 -16.73 -12.56
C MET A 162 -7.04 -15.99 -11.21
N GLU A 163 -6.08 -16.31 -10.34
CA GLU A 163 -5.85 -15.60 -9.07
C GLU A 163 -5.18 -14.22 -9.25
N GLY A 164 -4.77 -13.85 -10.48
CA GLY A 164 -4.20 -12.54 -10.78
C GLY A 164 -2.68 -12.44 -10.62
N SER A 165 -1.97 -13.56 -10.52
CA SER A 165 -0.51 -13.60 -10.30
C SER A 165 0.32 -12.90 -11.40
N ALA A 166 -0.19 -12.77 -12.63
CA ALA A 166 0.46 -11.95 -13.66
C ALA A 166 0.41 -10.44 -13.35
N VAL A 167 -0.68 -9.98 -12.72
CA VAL A 167 -0.83 -8.60 -12.22
C VAL A 167 0.09 -8.38 -11.02
N LEU A 168 0.33 -9.42 -10.22
CA LEU A 168 1.23 -9.36 -9.07
C LEU A 168 2.68 -9.06 -9.47
N ARG A 169 3.20 -9.69 -10.53
CA ARG A 169 4.57 -9.40 -11.03
C ARG A 169 4.73 -7.97 -11.51
N ASP A 170 3.79 -7.48 -12.32
CA ASP A 170 3.80 -6.09 -12.81
C ASP A 170 3.68 -5.08 -11.65
N GLY A 171 2.91 -5.42 -10.62
CA GLY A 171 2.85 -4.67 -9.36
C GLY A 171 4.22 -4.57 -8.68
N LEU A 172 4.91 -5.71 -8.50
CA LEU A 172 6.26 -5.73 -7.90
C LEU A 172 7.27 -4.89 -8.69
N VAL A 173 7.25 -4.95 -10.02
CA VAL A 173 8.11 -4.10 -10.87
C VAL A 173 7.78 -2.62 -10.66
N THR A 174 6.49 -2.28 -10.62
CA THR A 174 6.04 -0.89 -10.39
C THR A 174 6.47 -0.39 -9.01
N ASP A 175 6.36 -1.22 -7.97
CA ASP A 175 6.79 -0.88 -6.61
C ASP A 175 8.31 -0.65 -6.53
N ILE A 176 9.10 -1.47 -7.23
CA ILE A 176 10.56 -1.28 -7.34
C ILE A 176 10.88 0.03 -8.07
N ASP A 177 10.16 0.35 -9.15
CA ASP A 177 10.37 1.59 -9.89
C ASP A 177 10.05 2.82 -9.04
N TRP A 178 9.00 2.77 -8.22
CA TRP A 178 8.72 3.82 -7.23
C TRP A 178 9.79 3.88 -6.13
N ALA A 179 10.23 2.74 -5.61
CA ALA A 179 11.32 2.72 -4.63
C ALA A 179 12.63 3.30 -5.22
N LYS A 180 12.90 3.07 -6.51
CA LYS A 180 14.03 3.68 -7.24
C LYS A 180 13.85 5.18 -7.41
N PHE A 181 12.64 5.62 -7.76
CA PHE A 181 12.31 7.04 -7.87
C PHE A 181 12.55 7.79 -6.56
N TYR A 182 12.10 7.24 -5.44
CA TYR A 182 12.33 7.78 -4.10
C TYR A 182 13.70 7.41 -3.50
N ASN A 183 14.57 6.73 -4.26
CA ASN A 183 15.89 6.29 -3.84
C ASN A 183 15.88 5.56 -2.48
N LEU A 184 15.01 4.56 -2.30
CA LEU A 184 14.81 3.83 -1.04
C LEU A 184 15.59 2.51 -1.04
N PRO A 185 16.89 2.47 -0.66
CA PRO A 185 17.78 1.33 -0.95
C PRO A 185 17.34 0.01 -0.31
N LEU A 186 16.78 0.04 0.90
CA LEU A 186 16.28 -1.17 1.57
C LEU A 186 15.03 -1.72 0.87
N TYR A 187 14.15 -0.85 0.40
CA TYR A 187 12.94 -1.23 -0.33
C TYR A 187 13.27 -1.74 -1.73
N ILE A 188 14.25 -1.14 -2.41
CA ILE A 188 14.77 -1.63 -3.70
C ILE A 188 15.31 -3.05 -3.54
N LYS A 189 16.23 -3.28 -2.58
CA LYS A 189 16.81 -4.61 -2.35
C LYS A 189 15.75 -5.65 -2.00
N ARG A 190 14.83 -5.31 -1.11
CA ARG A 190 13.71 -6.19 -0.73
C ARG A 190 12.83 -6.52 -1.94
N GLY A 191 12.43 -5.52 -2.72
CA GLY A 191 11.60 -5.69 -3.91
C GLY A 191 12.29 -6.53 -4.98
N GLU A 192 13.57 -6.27 -5.26
CA GLU A 192 14.36 -7.04 -6.23
C GLU A 192 14.53 -8.51 -5.81
N GLU A 193 14.71 -8.79 -4.51
CA GLU A 193 14.77 -10.17 -4.00
C GLU A 193 13.40 -10.88 -4.10
N ILE A 194 12.31 -10.18 -3.78
CA ILE A 194 10.93 -10.70 -3.95
C ILE A 194 10.61 -10.97 -5.43
N LEU A 195 10.99 -10.06 -6.33
CA LEU A 195 10.79 -10.25 -7.76
C LEU A 195 11.64 -11.42 -8.29
N GLY A 196 12.88 -11.56 -7.79
CA GLY A 196 13.75 -12.68 -8.12
C GLY A 196 13.15 -14.04 -7.76
N ILE A 197 12.60 -14.17 -6.54
CA ILE A 197 11.97 -15.44 -6.13
C ILE A 197 10.66 -15.69 -6.89
N PHE A 198 9.90 -14.63 -7.22
CA PHE A 198 8.73 -14.75 -8.09
C PHE A 198 9.13 -15.37 -9.43
N ASP A 199 10.16 -14.79 -10.09
CA ASP A 199 10.62 -15.22 -11.41
C ASP A 199 11.18 -16.65 -11.39
N GLU A 200 11.89 -17.03 -10.33
CA GLU A 200 12.41 -18.38 -10.15
C GLU A 200 11.28 -19.41 -10.03
N LEU A 201 10.30 -19.16 -9.15
CA LEU A 201 9.16 -20.06 -8.94
C LEU A 201 8.30 -20.15 -10.19
N ALA A 202 8.05 -19.00 -10.85
CA ALA A 202 7.37 -18.94 -12.14
C ALA A 202 8.08 -19.79 -13.19
N ALA A 203 9.41 -19.71 -13.30
CA ALA A 203 10.16 -20.45 -14.30
C ALA A 203 10.02 -21.98 -14.17
N LYS A 204 9.90 -22.48 -12.93
CA LYS A 204 9.70 -23.90 -12.60
C LYS A 204 8.26 -24.36 -12.79
N ALA A 205 7.29 -23.45 -12.69
CA ALA A 205 5.89 -23.76 -12.83
C ALA A 205 5.48 -24.02 -14.28
N THR A 206 4.52 -24.92 -14.47
CA THR A 206 4.00 -25.33 -15.79
C THR A 206 3.47 -24.15 -16.61
N PHE A 207 2.88 -23.14 -15.96
CA PHE A 207 2.21 -22.01 -16.62
C PHE A 207 2.94 -20.69 -16.46
N LYS A 208 4.22 -20.73 -16.05
CA LYS A 208 5.00 -19.52 -15.83
C LYS A 208 4.39 -18.56 -14.81
N VAL A 209 3.67 -19.14 -13.86
CA VAL A 209 3.02 -18.47 -12.73
C VAL A 209 3.38 -19.26 -11.47
N PRO A 210 3.94 -18.63 -10.43
CA PRO A 210 4.31 -19.35 -9.22
C PRO A 210 3.07 -19.80 -8.46
N ASP A 211 3.21 -20.86 -7.67
CA ASP A 211 2.19 -21.21 -6.69
C ASP A 211 2.07 -20.09 -5.64
N SER A 212 0.84 -19.60 -5.43
CA SER A 212 0.57 -18.43 -4.58
C SER A 212 0.94 -18.67 -3.11
N PHE A 213 0.81 -19.91 -2.61
CA PHE A 213 1.15 -20.24 -1.23
C PHE A 213 2.67 -20.32 -1.05
N GLU A 214 3.36 -21.03 -1.96
CA GLU A 214 4.82 -21.12 -1.96
C GLU A 214 5.47 -19.74 -2.10
N PHE A 215 5.00 -18.93 -3.06
CA PHE A 215 5.47 -17.55 -3.21
C PHE A 215 5.15 -16.69 -2.00
N GLY A 216 3.94 -16.81 -1.43
CA GLY A 216 3.53 -16.05 -0.25
C GLY A 216 4.40 -16.33 0.98
N LEU A 217 4.81 -17.59 1.18
CA LEU A 217 5.76 -17.96 2.24
C LEU A 217 7.15 -17.36 1.98
N ALA A 218 7.70 -17.58 0.78
CA ALA A 218 9.03 -17.08 0.44
C ALA A 218 9.12 -15.55 0.50
N ARG A 219 8.08 -14.86 0.03
CA ARG A 219 7.95 -13.40 0.16
C ARG A 219 8.01 -12.96 1.62
N ARG A 220 7.27 -13.60 2.53
CA ARG A 220 7.26 -13.23 3.95
C ARG A 220 8.62 -13.42 4.62
N GLU A 221 9.34 -14.48 4.27
CA GLU A 221 10.70 -14.68 4.79
C GLU A 221 11.64 -13.55 4.36
N ILE A 222 11.54 -13.10 3.10
CA ILE A 222 12.28 -11.95 2.60
C ILE A 222 11.85 -10.67 3.32
N GLU A 223 10.55 -10.42 3.48
CA GLU A 223 10.05 -9.25 4.21
C GLU A 223 10.60 -9.22 5.65
N TRP A 224 10.53 -10.33 6.38
CA TRP A 224 11.09 -10.46 7.74
C TRP A 224 12.60 -10.25 7.81
N LYS A 225 13.34 -10.63 6.76
CA LYS A 225 14.78 -10.38 6.67
C LYS A 225 15.10 -8.88 6.62
N TYR A 226 14.31 -8.08 5.90
CA TYR A 226 14.57 -6.64 5.72
C TYR A 226 13.89 -5.75 6.77
N GLU A 227 12.80 -6.20 7.37
CA GLU A 227 11.98 -5.41 8.31
C GLU A 227 12.80 -4.76 9.44
N PRO A 228 13.73 -5.46 10.14
CA PRO A 228 14.50 -4.83 11.21
C PRO A 228 15.35 -3.65 10.76
N ALA A 229 15.92 -3.73 9.55
CA ALA A 229 16.73 -2.65 8.98
C ALA A 229 15.87 -1.44 8.61
N ILE A 230 14.70 -1.67 8.02
CA ILE A 230 13.72 -0.62 7.67
C ILE A 230 13.22 0.08 8.93
N VAL A 231 12.81 -0.68 9.95
CA VAL A 231 12.37 -0.14 11.24
C VAL A 231 13.47 0.69 11.89
N LYS A 232 14.71 0.19 11.88
CA LYS A 232 15.86 0.94 12.40
C LYS A 232 16.10 2.24 11.62
N TRP A 233 16.02 2.20 10.29
CA TRP A 233 16.18 3.38 9.42
C TRP A 233 15.14 4.46 9.77
N ASN A 234 13.86 4.08 9.81
CA ASN A 234 12.76 4.99 10.12
C ASN A 234 12.88 5.55 11.54
N ALA A 235 13.24 4.69 12.50
CA ALA A 235 13.47 5.12 13.87
C ALA A 235 14.57 6.18 13.94
N ILE A 236 15.72 5.96 13.32
CA ILE A 236 16.80 6.97 13.28
C ILE A 236 16.31 8.28 12.65
N THR A 237 15.62 8.20 11.51
CA THR A 237 15.06 9.36 10.78
C THR A 237 14.19 10.24 11.66
N GLU A 238 13.14 9.66 12.25
CA GLU A 238 12.20 10.39 13.10
C GLU A 238 12.89 11.05 14.31
N ARG A 239 13.93 10.43 14.88
CA ARG A 239 14.60 10.96 16.08
C ARG A 239 15.52 12.11 15.73
N TRP A 240 16.35 12.01 14.68
CA TRP A 240 17.23 13.14 14.34
C TRP A 240 16.43 14.33 13.82
N GLU A 241 15.34 14.09 13.06
CA GLU A 241 14.44 15.14 12.60
C GLU A 241 13.92 15.93 13.80
N LYS A 242 13.46 15.21 14.83
CA LYS A 242 12.94 15.86 16.03
C LYS A 242 13.99 16.69 16.77
N VAL A 243 15.26 16.28 16.75
CA VAL A 243 16.36 17.03 17.37
C VAL A 243 16.60 18.34 16.60
N ILE A 244 16.59 18.30 15.26
CA ILE A 244 16.72 19.50 14.41
C ILE A 244 15.55 20.45 14.64
N ASP A 245 14.31 19.95 14.65
CA ASP A 245 13.10 20.75 14.89
C ASP A 245 13.14 21.51 16.21
N ILE A 246 13.60 20.85 17.28
CA ILE A 246 13.68 21.48 18.60
C ILE A 246 14.62 22.69 18.58
N VAL A 247 15.77 22.57 17.91
CA VAL A 247 16.73 23.70 17.77
C VAL A 247 16.13 24.79 16.89
N ASN A 248 15.45 24.42 15.80
CA ASN A 248 14.79 25.34 14.89
C ASN A 248 13.70 26.17 15.59
N ASP A 249 12.75 25.50 16.23
CA ASP A 249 11.66 26.13 16.97
C ASP A 249 12.18 26.96 18.14
N TRP A 250 13.22 26.47 18.82
CA TRP A 250 13.84 27.24 19.89
C TRP A 250 14.41 28.56 19.36
N LEU A 251 15.22 28.54 18.31
CA LEU A 251 15.80 29.74 17.71
C LEU A 251 14.70 30.70 17.22
N ASP A 252 13.77 30.16 16.44
CA ASP A 252 12.71 30.97 15.81
C ASP A 252 11.78 31.61 16.83
N SER A 253 11.57 30.99 17.99
CA SER A 253 10.73 31.57 19.05
C SER A 253 11.25 32.93 19.56
N PHE A 254 12.54 33.25 19.37
CA PHE A 254 13.13 34.55 19.75
C PHE A 254 12.98 35.64 18.68
N THR A 255 12.54 35.29 17.49
CA THR A 255 12.43 36.22 16.36
C THR A 255 11.17 37.09 16.42
N ASN A 256 11.17 38.17 15.63
CA ASN A 256 10.05 39.07 15.47
C ASN A 256 8.83 38.46 14.75
N PHE A 257 9.00 37.36 14.01
CA PHE A 257 7.93 36.71 13.26
C PHE A 257 7.21 35.63 14.07
N ALA A 258 7.80 35.14 15.16
CA ALA A 258 7.19 34.12 16.03
C ALA A 258 5.74 34.43 16.47
N PRO A 259 5.34 35.67 16.79
CA PRO A 259 3.95 35.99 17.15
C PRO A 259 2.93 35.81 16.01
N LYS A 260 3.37 35.60 14.77
CA LYS A 260 2.53 35.44 13.57
C LYS A 260 2.68 34.06 12.93
N ASP A 261 3.57 33.24 13.45
CA ASP A 261 3.90 31.93 12.89
C ASP A 261 2.95 30.85 13.43
N GLU A 262 2.45 30.01 12.54
CA GLU A 262 1.45 28.99 12.82
C GLU A 262 1.88 27.95 13.86
N ARG A 263 3.19 27.80 14.11
CA ARG A 263 3.72 26.92 15.16
C ARG A 263 3.31 27.37 16.57
N TRP A 264 3.06 28.66 16.77
CA TRP A 264 2.71 29.21 18.09
C TRP A 264 1.35 29.90 18.13
N VAL A 265 0.87 30.41 17.00
CA VAL A 265 -0.42 31.08 16.90
C VAL A 265 -1.54 30.07 17.19
N ASP A 266 -2.34 30.36 18.21
CA ASP A 266 -3.57 29.64 18.45
C ASP A 266 -4.71 30.32 17.64
N PRO A 267 -5.36 29.62 16.71
CA PRO A 267 -6.40 30.20 15.87
C PRO A 267 -7.69 30.52 16.64
N THR A 268 -7.85 30.00 17.86
CA THR A 268 -9.04 30.14 18.69
C THR A 268 -8.83 31.04 19.91
N ASP A 269 -7.62 31.10 20.44
CA ASP A 269 -7.24 31.96 21.57
C ASP A 269 -5.92 32.71 21.30
N PRO A 270 -5.96 33.88 20.65
CA PRO A 270 -4.77 34.69 20.38
C PRO A 270 -3.96 35.07 21.64
N SER A 271 -4.56 35.02 22.83
CA SER A 271 -3.88 35.30 24.09
C SER A 271 -2.93 34.16 24.52
N ALA A 272 -3.09 32.96 23.95
CA ALA A 272 -2.23 31.82 24.18
C ALA A 272 -0.87 31.92 23.45
N THR A 273 -0.78 32.68 22.36
CA THR A 273 0.44 32.78 21.53
C THR A 273 1.69 33.17 22.33
N PRO A 274 1.70 34.22 23.18
CA PRO A 274 2.87 34.55 24.00
C PRO A 274 3.27 33.43 24.97
N LYS A 275 2.29 32.67 25.48
CA LYS A 275 2.53 31.52 26.37
C LYS A 275 3.17 30.36 25.60
N ASN A 276 2.73 30.08 24.37
CA ASN A 276 3.30 29.05 23.51
C ASN A 276 4.76 29.36 23.13
N ILE A 277 5.04 30.63 22.78
CA ILE A 277 6.40 31.12 22.50
C ILE A 277 7.28 30.94 23.75
N ARG A 278 6.81 31.42 24.92
CA ARG A 278 7.55 31.28 26.18
C ARG A 278 7.84 29.81 26.51
N ARG A 279 6.84 28.94 26.36
CA ARG A 279 7.00 27.49 26.58
C ARG A 279 8.09 26.90 25.69
N THR A 280 8.17 27.33 24.44
CA THR A 280 9.21 26.87 23.50
C THR A 280 10.59 27.36 23.97
N LYS A 281 10.74 28.65 24.30
CA LYS A 281 12.00 29.22 24.81
C LYS A 281 12.52 28.48 26.04
N GLU A 282 11.63 28.19 26.99
CA GLU A 282 11.98 27.61 28.28
C GLU A 282 12.15 26.08 28.24
N LEU A 283 11.30 25.36 27.49
CA LEU A 283 11.28 23.89 27.52
C LEU A 283 12.13 23.23 26.42
N SER A 284 12.34 23.88 25.27
CA SER A 284 13.08 23.27 24.16
C SER A 284 14.49 22.80 24.57
N PRO A 285 15.29 23.56 25.33
CA PRO A 285 16.61 23.08 25.76
C PRO A 285 16.59 21.80 26.60
N TYR A 286 15.56 21.63 27.46
CA TYR A 286 15.40 20.39 28.24
C TYR A 286 14.95 19.23 27.36
N ARG A 287 14.05 19.49 26.39
CA ARG A 287 13.62 18.48 25.41
C ARG A 287 14.78 18.04 24.52
N LEU A 288 15.61 18.98 24.07
CA LEU A 288 16.78 18.73 23.24
C LEU A 288 17.70 17.74 23.95
N ARG A 289 18.14 18.08 25.17
CA ARG A 289 19.03 17.24 25.97
C ARG A 289 18.52 15.80 26.10
N GLU A 290 17.23 15.62 26.38
CA GLU A 290 16.65 14.28 26.53
C GLU A 290 16.55 13.53 25.21
N ARG A 291 16.20 14.21 24.11
CA ARG A 291 16.12 13.58 22.79
C ARG A 291 17.50 13.19 22.26
N GLU A 292 18.52 14.01 22.50
CA GLU A 292 19.90 13.67 22.19
C GLU A 292 20.39 12.48 22.99
N ARG A 293 20.09 12.42 24.30
CA ARG A 293 20.41 11.26 25.13
C ARG A 293 19.82 9.97 24.55
N ILE A 294 18.53 9.98 24.19
CA ILE A 294 17.85 8.82 23.60
C ILE A 294 18.49 8.43 22.26
N LEU A 295 18.76 9.41 21.38
CA LEU A 295 19.39 9.18 20.07
C LEU A 295 20.79 8.56 20.22
N GLN A 296 21.60 9.10 21.14
CA GLN A 296 22.93 8.60 21.43
C GLN A 296 22.90 7.20 22.05
N GLU A 297 22.05 6.94 23.04
CA GLU A 297 21.97 5.63 23.70
C GLU A 297 21.43 4.54 22.77
N SER A 298 20.47 4.87 21.91
CA SER A 298 19.80 3.89 21.05
C SER A 298 20.59 3.59 19.78
N PHE A 299 21.28 4.59 19.22
CA PHE A 299 21.87 4.50 17.89
C PHE A 299 23.32 4.96 17.80
N ALA A 300 23.91 5.44 18.90
CA ALA A 300 25.26 6.01 18.93
C ALA A 300 25.45 7.21 17.98
N ILE A 301 24.40 8.01 17.80
CA ILE A 301 24.39 9.20 16.94
C ILE A 301 24.34 10.45 17.82
N SER A 302 25.34 11.31 17.67
CA SER A 302 25.37 12.66 18.26
C SER A 302 24.84 13.71 17.28
N TRP A 303 24.64 14.95 17.74
CA TRP A 303 24.21 16.08 16.89
C TRP A 303 25.04 16.23 15.62
N ASN A 304 26.37 16.14 15.72
CA ASN A 304 27.25 16.30 14.56
C ASN A 304 27.16 15.12 13.59
N ASP A 305 26.95 13.91 14.12
CA ASP A 305 26.87 12.69 13.32
C ASP A 305 25.63 12.70 12.41
N ILE A 306 24.52 13.33 12.86
CA ILE A 306 23.27 13.47 12.09
C ILE A 306 23.57 13.90 10.65
N PHE A 307 24.33 14.98 10.46
CA PHE A 307 24.55 15.60 9.15
C PHE A 307 25.43 14.78 8.20
N THR A 308 26.04 13.71 8.71
CA THR A 308 26.86 12.77 7.93
C THR A 308 26.28 11.36 7.91
N HIS A 309 25.22 11.10 8.68
CA HIS A 309 24.59 9.81 8.77
C HIS A 309 23.80 9.50 7.49
N GLU A 310 23.84 8.24 7.04
CA GLU A 310 23.24 7.82 5.76
C GLU A 310 21.74 8.14 5.66
N THR A 311 21.00 8.06 6.76
CA THR A 311 19.57 8.40 6.81
C THR A 311 19.32 9.88 6.52
N TYR A 312 20.17 10.77 7.04
CA TYR A 312 20.05 12.21 6.81
C TYR A 312 20.49 12.56 5.39
N LEU A 313 21.61 12.01 4.93
CA LEU A 313 22.12 12.26 3.58
C LEU A 313 21.08 11.85 2.53
N LEU A 314 20.41 10.71 2.73
CA LEU A 314 19.35 10.28 1.84
C LEU A 314 18.15 11.24 1.86
N ALA A 315 17.64 11.56 3.04
CA ALA A 315 16.52 12.51 3.21
C ALA A 315 16.86 13.89 2.64
N TRP A 316 18.12 14.31 2.75
CA TRP A 316 18.61 15.55 2.17
C TRP A 316 18.60 15.52 0.65
N THR A 317 19.13 14.46 0.04
CA THR A 317 19.12 14.26 -1.42
C THR A 317 17.71 14.16 -1.99
N ASN A 318 16.80 13.52 -1.26
CA ASN A 318 15.39 13.37 -1.67
C ASN A 318 14.54 14.62 -1.42
N VAL A 319 15.09 15.64 -0.76
CA VAL A 319 14.35 16.86 -0.35
C VAL A 319 13.23 16.56 0.66
N ASP A 320 13.38 15.51 1.45
CA ASP A 320 12.50 15.19 2.59
C ASP A 320 12.78 16.15 3.76
N VAL A 321 14.05 16.57 3.92
CA VAL A 321 14.42 17.70 4.79
C VAL A 321 13.98 18.99 4.12
N SER A 322 12.91 19.60 4.64
CA SER A 322 12.34 20.84 4.10
C SER A 322 13.17 22.09 4.41
N ILE A 323 13.99 22.06 5.46
CA ILE A 323 14.83 23.19 5.91
C ILE A 323 15.99 23.41 4.92
N SER A 324 16.30 24.67 4.59
CA SER A 324 17.37 25.03 3.66
C SER A 324 18.78 24.83 4.22
N ALA A 325 19.78 24.76 3.33
CA ALA A 325 21.18 24.59 3.74
C ALA A 325 21.66 25.76 4.61
N ALA A 326 21.27 26.99 4.24
CA ALA A 326 21.60 28.19 5.01
C ALA A 326 20.99 28.13 6.42
N LYS A 327 19.74 27.66 6.53
CA LYS A 327 19.09 27.49 7.82
C LYS A 327 19.75 26.37 8.64
N ILE A 328 20.11 25.23 8.05
CA ILE A 328 20.86 24.17 8.75
C ILE A 328 22.19 24.69 9.32
N GLU A 329 22.96 25.45 8.56
CA GLU A 329 24.21 26.05 9.06
C GLU A 329 23.96 27.03 10.21
N LEU A 330 22.88 27.80 10.15
CA LEU A 330 22.45 28.65 11.27
C LEU A 330 22.08 27.82 12.51
N LEU A 331 21.36 26.70 12.34
CA LEU A 331 21.00 25.82 13.45
C LEU A 331 22.23 25.17 14.09
N LYS A 332 23.26 24.81 13.32
CA LYS A 332 24.53 24.33 13.86
C LYS A 332 25.23 25.36 14.75
N LYS A 333 25.16 26.65 14.41
CA LYS A 333 25.66 27.75 15.26
C LYS A 333 24.80 27.97 16.50
N ALA A 334 23.48 27.81 16.39
CA ALA A 334 22.53 28.02 17.49
C ALA A 334 22.52 26.86 18.51
N TYR A 335 22.71 25.63 18.05
CA TYR A 335 22.74 24.40 18.84
C TYR A 335 23.53 24.52 20.17
N PRO A 336 24.81 24.96 20.21
CA PRO A 336 25.58 25.03 21.45
C PRO A 336 25.03 26.03 22.49
N LEU A 337 24.13 26.93 22.07
CA LEU A 337 23.47 27.92 22.91
C LEU A 337 22.07 27.46 23.39
N CYS A 338 21.52 26.40 22.79
CA CYS A 338 20.22 25.83 23.17
C CYS A 338 20.34 25.06 24.50
N LYS A 339 20.56 25.79 25.58
CA LYS A 339 20.80 25.27 26.94
C LYS A 339 19.79 25.85 27.92
N PRO A 340 19.45 25.12 29.00
CA PRO A 340 18.56 25.63 30.04
C PRO A 340 18.97 27.01 30.53
N GLY A 341 18.01 27.95 30.55
CA GLY A 341 18.22 29.34 31.00
C GLY A 341 19.03 30.22 30.05
N SER A 342 19.40 29.73 28.86
CA SER A 342 20.14 30.50 27.85
C SER A 342 19.24 30.97 26.69
N GLY A 343 19.74 31.88 25.87
CA GLY A 343 19.11 32.36 24.65
C GLY A 343 20.10 32.43 23.48
N PRO A 344 19.62 32.50 22.23
CA PRO A 344 20.47 32.77 21.08
C PRO A 344 21.04 34.19 21.14
N THR A 345 22.13 34.45 20.43
CA THR A 345 22.68 35.82 20.31
C THR A 345 21.82 36.66 19.37
N GLU A 346 21.93 37.99 19.48
CA GLU A 346 21.19 38.93 18.63
C GLU A 346 21.53 38.73 17.14
N GLU A 347 22.77 38.37 16.82
CA GLU A 347 23.21 38.07 15.46
C GLU A 347 22.47 36.86 14.88
N LEU A 348 22.34 35.78 15.66
CA LEU A 348 21.64 34.58 15.22
C LEU A 348 20.14 34.82 15.02
N ILE A 349 19.53 35.65 15.88
CA ILE A 349 18.12 36.05 15.73
C ILE A 349 17.93 36.84 14.44
N LYS A 350 18.78 37.84 14.17
CA LYS A 350 18.71 38.63 12.92
C LYS A 350 18.97 37.80 11.67
N GLU A 351 19.89 36.83 11.73
CA GLU A 351 20.15 35.91 10.62
C GLU A 351 18.91 35.03 10.34
N ALA A 352 18.23 34.52 11.38
CA ALA A 352 16.99 33.77 11.24
C ALA A 352 15.85 34.61 10.64
N GLU A 353 15.66 35.85 11.13
CA GLU A 353 14.67 36.79 10.62
C GLU A 353 14.89 37.11 9.13
N LYS A 354 16.14 37.32 8.72
CA LYS A 354 16.49 37.58 7.32
C LYS A 354 16.20 36.38 6.42
N LEU A 355 16.51 35.16 6.86
CA LEU A 355 16.19 33.96 6.09
C LEU A 355 14.68 33.82 5.89
N HIS A 356 13.90 34.07 6.94
CA HIS A 356 12.44 34.02 6.88
C HIS A 356 11.84 35.10 5.96
N GLU A 357 12.29 36.36 6.09
CA GLU A 357 11.83 37.48 5.23
C GLU A 357 12.07 37.20 3.74
N THR A 358 13.21 36.60 3.42
CA THR A 358 13.59 36.23 2.05
C THR A 358 13.05 34.88 1.60
N LYS A 359 12.29 34.16 2.45
CA LYS A 359 11.78 32.80 2.22
C LYS A 359 12.88 31.80 1.82
N SER A 360 14.07 32.00 2.36
CA SER A 360 15.26 31.17 2.12
C SER A 360 15.58 30.23 3.28
N ASP A 361 14.70 30.15 4.28
CA ASP A 361 14.71 29.20 5.39
C ASP A 361 14.25 27.79 4.97
N TRP A 362 13.52 27.67 3.86
CA TRP A 362 12.98 26.41 3.33
C TRP A 362 13.44 26.11 1.90
N ARG A 363 13.42 24.82 1.53
CA ARG A 363 13.76 24.32 0.18
C ARG A 363 12.55 24.30 -0.76
N PHE A 364 11.76 25.37 -0.79
CA PHE A 364 10.49 25.41 -1.54
C PHE A 364 10.65 25.07 -3.02
N ALA A 365 11.61 25.67 -3.71
CA ALA A 365 11.84 25.43 -5.13
C ALA A 365 12.18 23.97 -5.43
N GLU A 366 13.03 23.36 -4.59
CA GLU A 366 13.42 21.96 -4.74
C GLU A 366 12.25 21.00 -4.47
N ARG A 367 11.40 21.31 -3.47
CA ARG A 367 10.20 20.51 -3.19
C ARG A 367 9.16 20.59 -4.32
N ILE A 368 8.97 21.78 -4.91
CA ILE A 368 8.12 21.94 -6.09
C ILE A 368 8.65 21.07 -7.24
N ALA A 369 9.96 21.12 -7.51
CA ALA A 369 10.58 20.30 -8.55
C ALA A 369 10.46 18.79 -8.28
N VAL A 370 10.52 18.34 -7.02
CA VAL A 370 10.21 16.94 -6.66
C VAL A 370 8.75 16.61 -6.98
N GLY A 371 7.80 17.48 -6.62
CA GLY A 371 6.38 17.31 -6.92
C GLY A 371 6.09 17.22 -8.43
N GLU A 372 6.73 18.06 -9.24
CA GLU A 372 6.62 18.02 -10.70
C GLU A 372 7.18 16.72 -11.29
N ARG A 373 8.32 16.25 -10.78
CA ARG A 373 8.89 14.95 -11.18
C ARG A 373 8.00 13.78 -10.78
N MET A 374 7.39 13.82 -9.60
CA MET A 374 6.45 12.80 -9.13
C MET A 374 5.21 12.77 -10.02
N LYS A 375 4.63 13.93 -10.33
CA LYS A 375 3.53 14.06 -11.28
C LYS A 375 3.88 13.46 -12.64
N ALA A 376 5.03 13.83 -13.20
CA ALA A 376 5.49 13.30 -14.48
C ALA A 376 5.66 11.77 -14.45
N LYS A 377 6.25 11.22 -13.38
CA LYS A 377 6.42 9.77 -13.23
C LYS A 377 5.08 9.04 -13.09
N TYR A 378 4.13 9.65 -12.37
CA TYR A 378 2.78 9.11 -12.26
C TYR A 378 2.08 9.11 -13.64
N ASP A 379 2.11 10.21 -14.37
CA ASP A 379 1.51 10.27 -15.70
C ASP A 379 2.19 9.31 -16.71
N GLU A 380 3.49 9.06 -16.56
CA GLU A 380 4.22 8.03 -17.33
C GLU A 380 3.68 6.61 -17.06
N LEU A 381 3.44 6.27 -15.79
CA LEU A 381 3.01 4.93 -15.36
C LEU A 381 1.50 4.68 -15.51
N TYR A 382 0.69 5.73 -15.38
CA TYR A 382 -0.77 5.65 -15.28
C TYR A 382 -1.50 6.30 -16.46
N GLY A 383 -0.79 7.02 -17.34
CA GLY A 383 -1.33 7.72 -18.49
C GLY A 383 -1.36 9.23 -18.29
N ALA A 384 -1.26 9.98 -19.39
CA ALA A 384 -1.23 11.44 -19.33
C ALA A 384 -2.48 12.03 -18.62
N GLY A 385 -2.27 12.89 -17.63
CA GLY A 385 -3.34 13.51 -16.84
C GLY A 385 -3.92 12.62 -15.73
N ALA A 386 -3.37 11.41 -15.52
CA ALA A 386 -3.82 10.53 -14.45
C ALA A 386 -3.56 11.14 -13.06
N TYR A 387 -2.43 11.83 -12.88
CA TYR A 387 -2.10 12.47 -11.61
C TYR A 387 -3.13 13.55 -11.23
N ASP A 388 -3.49 14.43 -12.16
CA ASP A 388 -4.46 15.50 -11.90
C ASP A 388 -5.88 14.95 -11.71
N THR A 389 -6.21 13.86 -12.38
CA THR A 389 -7.51 13.18 -12.19
C THR A 389 -7.64 12.63 -10.76
N GLU A 390 -6.56 12.02 -10.25
CA GLU A 390 -6.54 11.39 -8.93
C GLU A 390 -6.36 12.41 -7.79
N PHE A 391 -5.45 13.38 -7.97
CA PHE A 391 -4.97 14.26 -6.90
C PHE A 391 -5.27 15.75 -7.13
N GLY A 392 -5.67 16.16 -8.33
CA GLY A 392 -5.82 17.57 -8.72
C GLY A 392 -7.09 18.26 -8.22
N ASN A 393 -8.04 17.51 -7.64
CA ASN A 393 -9.32 18.04 -7.13
C ASN A 393 -9.35 18.25 -5.60
N LYS A 394 -8.22 18.53 -4.94
CA LYS A 394 -8.18 18.87 -3.50
C LYS A 394 -7.59 20.23 -3.22
#